data_AF-A0A3P6D9Q7-F1
#
_entry.id   AF-A0A3P6D9Q7-F1
#
_cell.length_a   1.000
_cell.length_b   1.000
_cell.length_c   1.000
_cell.angle_alpha   90.00
_cell.angle_beta   90.00
_cell.angle_gamma   90.00
#
_symmetry.space_group_name_H-M   'P 1'
#
loop_
_entity.id
_entity.type
_entity.pdbx_description
1 polymer ?
#
loop_
_entity_poly.entity_id
_entity_poly.type
_entity_poly.pdbx_seq_one_letter_code
_entity_poly.pdbx_strand_id
1 'polypeptide(L)'
;MLHRTGQKPHAEVRLEALEKTRVLPSLSELFKMTHATSDGVFVDPASEKLFHAVAARIEERETHLTQQSPDGLPVTLTTEEADRIFEEVAPKNKGRTVGIGYVNEMKARMDSQQVRLDSLEDLLDVMAVGNPTMQRMLSERPAALGLPVRDPEESDPNRQQPSNSTDYFKDM
;
A
#
# COMPACT_ATOMS: atom_id res chain seq x y z
N MET A 1 31.23 -14.36 -13.18
CA MET A 1 29.81 -14.24 -12.78
C MET A 1 29.77 -14.05 -11.28
N LEU A 2 29.49 -12.84 -10.80
CA LEU A 2 29.36 -12.57 -9.35
C LEU A 2 27.93 -12.90 -8.94
N HIS A 3 27.75 -13.97 -8.17
CA HIS A 3 26.51 -14.20 -7.43
C HIS A 3 26.51 -13.28 -6.20
N ARG A 4 25.72 -12.21 -6.22
CA ARG A 4 25.42 -11.42 -5.00
C ARG A 4 24.29 -12.13 -4.25
N THR A 5 24.67 -13.05 -3.37
CA THR A 5 23.81 -13.48 -2.27
C THR A 5 23.58 -12.26 -1.36
N GLY A 6 22.42 -11.61 -1.49
CA GLY A 6 22.08 -10.37 -0.77
C GLY A 6 21.14 -9.39 -1.48
N GLN A 7 20.54 -9.75 -2.61
CA GLN A 7 19.54 -8.88 -3.24
C GLN A 7 18.22 -8.97 -2.46
N LYS A 8 17.91 -7.94 -1.67
CA LYS A 8 16.61 -7.85 -0.97
C LYS A 8 15.47 -7.82 -2.00
N PRO A 9 14.39 -8.60 -1.79
CA PRO A 9 13.22 -8.53 -2.65
C PRO A 9 12.60 -7.12 -2.61
N HIS A 10 12.09 -6.64 -3.75
CA HIS A 10 11.52 -5.28 -3.87
C HIS A 10 10.41 -5.01 -2.85
N ALA A 11 9.65 -6.03 -2.43
CA ALA A 11 8.63 -5.90 -1.40
C ALA A 11 9.22 -5.57 -0.01
N GLU A 12 10.37 -6.17 0.32
CA GLU A 12 11.09 -5.88 1.57
C GLU A 12 11.65 -4.46 1.53
N VAL A 13 12.15 -4.01 0.38
CA VAL A 13 12.59 -2.62 0.20
C VAL A 13 11.43 -1.62 0.38
N ARG A 14 10.23 -1.97 -0.12
CA ARG A 14 9.02 -1.16 0.05
C ARG A 14 8.55 -1.10 1.50
N LEU A 15 8.64 -2.21 2.22
CA LEU A 15 8.28 -2.29 3.64
C LEU A 15 9.27 -1.53 4.53
N GLU A 16 10.58 -1.68 4.29
CA GLU A 16 11.60 -0.89 5.01
C GLU A 16 11.45 0.60 4.76
N ALA A 17 11.07 1.01 3.54
CA ALA A 17 10.79 2.39 3.23
C ALA A 17 9.58 2.89 4.04
N LEU A 18 8.48 2.13 4.09
CA LEU A 18 7.31 2.44 4.92
C LEU A 18 7.69 2.55 6.41
N GLU A 19 8.54 1.66 6.93
CA GLU A 19 8.99 1.74 8.33
C GLU A 19 9.82 3.00 8.62
N LYS A 20 10.66 3.41 7.65
CA LYS A 20 11.55 4.58 7.79
C LYS A 20 10.82 5.91 7.60
N THR A 21 9.91 6.00 6.64
CA THR A 21 9.22 7.25 6.28
C THR A 21 7.82 7.35 6.88
N ARG A 22 7.29 6.25 7.43
CA ARG A 22 5.88 6.10 7.84
C ARG A 22 4.86 6.34 6.71
N VAL A 23 5.32 6.44 5.47
CA VAL A 23 4.50 6.65 4.27
C VAL A 23 4.79 5.53 3.29
N LEU A 24 3.74 4.87 2.80
CA LEU A 24 3.89 3.78 1.83
C LEU A 24 4.32 4.39 0.49
N PRO A 25 5.55 4.13 0.01
CA PRO A 25 5.96 4.64 -1.29
C PRO A 25 5.17 3.94 -2.40
N SER A 26 4.87 4.69 -3.47
CA SER A 26 4.33 4.15 -4.71
C SER A 26 5.32 3.20 -5.39
N LEU A 27 4.81 2.37 -6.30
CA LEU A 27 5.65 1.52 -7.15
C LEU A 27 6.63 2.33 -7.99
N SER A 28 6.27 3.54 -8.41
CA SER A 28 7.15 4.46 -9.14
C SER A 28 8.31 4.94 -8.27
N GLU A 29 8.06 5.31 -7.02
CA GLU A 29 9.11 5.69 -6.07
C GLU A 29 10.00 4.50 -5.70
N LEU A 30 9.41 3.33 -5.44
CA LEU A 30 10.15 2.10 -5.20
C LEU A 30 11.02 1.72 -6.41
N PHE A 31 10.49 1.90 -7.62
CA PHE A 31 11.22 1.69 -8.86
C PHE A 31 12.44 2.61 -8.93
N LYS A 32 12.25 3.91 -8.66
CA LYS A 32 13.35 4.89 -8.59
C LYS A 32 14.39 4.52 -7.53
N MET A 33 13.97 4.08 -6.34
CA MET A 33 14.90 3.66 -5.27
C MET A 33 15.74 2.42 -5.65
N THR A 34 15.22 1.55 -6.51
CA THR A 34 15.86 0.27 -6.87
C THR A 34 16.61 0.32 -8.20
N HIS A 35 16.27 1.28 -9.06
CA HIS A 35 16.81 1.42 -10.42
C HIS A 35 17.53 2.75 -10.65
N ALA A 36 17.67 3.61 -9.63
CA ALA A 36 18.50 4.80 -9.66
C ALA A 36 19.60 4.74 -8.60
N THR A 37 20.71 5.43 -8.86
CA THR A 37 21.74 5.70 -7.85
C THR A 37 21.20 6.65 -6.78
N SER A 38 21.91 6.76 -5.65
CA SER A 38 21.56 7.73 -4.60
C SER A 38 21.50 9.18 -5.09
N ASP A 39 22.19 9.49 -6.18
CA ASP A 39 22.18 10.81 -6.84
C ASP A 39 20.94 11.02 -7.73
N GLY A 40 20.04 10.04 -7.80
CA GLY A 40 18.79 10.09 -8.57
C GLY A 40 18.94 9.75 -10.05
N VAL A 41 20.13 9.30 -10.49
CA VAL A 41 20.40 8.94 -11.89
C VAL A 41 20.02 7.48 -12.13
N PHE A 42 19.17 7.24 -13.13
CA PHE A 42 18.77 5.87 -13.50
C PHE A 42 19.94 5.05 -14.02
N VAL A 43 19.99 3.78 -13.61
CA VAL A 43 21.05 2.84 -13.99
C VAL A 43 20.97 2.46 -15.47
N ASP A 44 19.77 2.52 -16.07
CA ASP A 44 19.56 2.27 -17.49
C ASP A 44 18.51 3.21 -18.12
N PRO A 45 18.65 3.53 -19.42
CA PRO A 45 17.72 4.45 -20.11
C PRO A 45 16.30 3.92 -20.29
N ALA A 46 16.07 2.60 -20.21
CA ALA A 46 14.72 2.04 -20.35
C ALA A 46 13.91 2.27 -19.06
N SER A 47 14.56 2.13 -17.90
CA SER A 47 14.00 2.49 -16.60
C SER A 47 13.64 3.96 -16.52
N GLU A 48 14.52 4.85 -16.98
CA GLU A 48 14.24 6.30 -17.04
C GLU A 48 13.01 6.60 -17.91
N LYS A 49 12.93 6.01 -19.10
CA LYS A 49 11.77 6.15 -19.99
C LYS A 49 10.48 5.68 -19.35
N LEU A 50 10.51 4.53 -18.66
CA LEU A 50 9.35 4.00 -17.95
C LEU A 50 8.91 4.96 -16.83
N PHE A 51 9.85 5.45 -16.03
CA PHE A 51 9.55 6.38 -14.93
C PHE A 51 8.86 7.65 -15.44
N HIS A 52 9.35 8.25 -16.53
CA HIS A 52 8.72 9.42 -17.14
C HIS A 52 7.36 9.11 -17.78
N ALA A 53 7.21 7.96 -18.41
CA ALA A 53 5.92 7.55 -18.98
C ALA A 53 4.85 7.37 -17.89
N VAL A 54 5.22 6.83 -16.72
CA VAL A 54 4.34 6.73 -15.55
C VAL A 54 3.97 8.11 -15.02
N ALA A 55 4.95 9.01 -14.88
CA ALA A 55 4.71 10.38 -14.43
C ALA A 55 3.75 11.14 -15.36
N ALA A 56 3.94 11.04 -16.67
CA ALA A 56 3.05 11.66 -17.66
C ALA A 56 1.62 11.11 -17.58
N ARG A 57 1.47 9.80 -17.33
CA ARG A 57 0.15 9.16 -17.21
C ARG A 57 -0.57 9.52 -15.90
N ILE A 58 0.17 9.77 -14.82
CA ILE A 58 -0.34 10.33 -13.57
C ILE A 58 -0.87 11.73 -13.81
N GLU A 59 -0.05 12.61 -14.40
CA GLU A 59 -0.43 14.00 -14.71
C GLU A 59 -1.67 14.06 -15.62
N GLU A 60 -1.74 13.20 -16.64
CA GLU A 60 -2.92 13.09 -17.51
C GLU A 60 -4.20 12.73 -16.73
N ARG A 61 -4.11 11.81 -15.76
CA ARG A 61 -5.27 11.42 -14.96
C ARG A 61 -5.66 12.46 -13.93
N GLU A 62 -4.69 13.10 -13.27
CA GLU A 62 -4.94 14.19 -12.32
C GLU A 62 -5.60 15.38 -13.02
N THR A 63 -5.11 15.75 -14.20
CA THR A 63 -5.72 16.82 -15.00
C THR A 63 -7.13 16.44 -15.45
N HIS A 64 -7.37 15.19 -15.87
CA HIS A 64 -8.71 14.73 -16.23
C HIS A 64 -9.70 14.79 -15.06
N LEU A 65 -9.27 14.35 -13.86
CA LEU A 65 -10.09 14.40 -12.65
C LEU A 65 -10.34 15.83 -12.17
N THR A 66 -9.34 16.70 -12.28
CA THR A 66 -9.46 18.14 -11.97
C THR A 66 -10.49 18.80 -12.87
N GLN A 67 -10.51 18.46 -14.16
CA GLN A 67 -11.50 18.99 -15.12
C GLN A 67 -12.91 18.46 -14.88
N GLN A 68 -13.06 17.30 -14.23
CA GLN A 68 -14.34 16.73 -13.83
C GLN A 68 -14.77 17.18 -12.43
N SER A 69 -13.86 17.77 -11.66
CA SER A 69 -14.14 18.30 -10.32
C SER A 69 -15.04 19.53 -10.44
N PRO A 70 -16.26 19.52 -9.88
CA PRO A 70 -17.16 20.67 -9.91
C PRO A 70 -16.58 21.91 -9.21
N ASP A 71 -15.62 21.69 -8.30
CA ASP A 71 -14.95 22.73 -7.53
C ASP A 71 -13.67 23.27 -8.21
N GLY A 72 -13.25 22.65 -9.34
CA GLY A 72 -12.03 23.01 -10.07
C GLY A 72 -10.73 22.80 -9.28
N LEU A 73 -10.80 22.09 -8.15
CA LEU A 73 -9.65 21.82 -7.30
C LEU A 73 -8.75 20.73 -7.92
N PRO A 74 -7.42 20.87 -7.81
CA PRO A 74 -6.49 19.86 -8.28
C PRO A 74 -6.70 18.56 -7.52
N VAL A 75 -7.01 17.49 -8.25
CA VAL A 75 -7.15 16.14 -7.69
C VAL A 75 -5.78 15.49 -7.67
N THR A 76 -5.34 15.07 -6.49
CA THR A 76 -4.11 14.29 -6.31
C THR A 76 -4.46 12.81 -6.29
N LEU A 77 -3.73 12.00 -7.07
CA LEU A 77 -3.96 10.56 -7.09
C LEU A 77 -3.47 9.89 -5.80
N THR A 78 -4.20 8.87 -5.39
CA THR A 78 -3.78 8.00 -4.30
C THR A 78 -2.61 7.10 -4.72
N THR A 79 -1.82 6.61 -3.75
CA THR A 79 -0.72 5.66 -4.00
C THR A 79 -1.18 4.43 -4.78
N GLU A 80 -2.39 3.95 -4.52
CA GLU A 80 -2.97 2.79 -5.21
C GLU A 80 -3.30 3.07 -6.68
N GLU A 81 -3.77 4.27 -6.99
CA GLU A 81 -4.03 4.68 -8.37
C GLU A 81 -2.72 4.89 -9.14
N ALA A 82 -1.71 5.48 -8.49
CA ALA A 82 -0.36 5.58 -9.03
C ALA A 82 0.26 4.19 -9.30
N ASP A 83 0.07 3.23 -8.39
CA ASP A 83 0.50 1.84 -8.56
C ASP A 83 -0.18 1.18 -9.77
N ARG A 84 -1.49 1.38 -9.95
CA ARG A 84 -2.23 0.87 -11.12
C ARG A 84 -1.71 1.46 -12.43
N ILE A 85 -1.37 2.75 -12.43
CA ILE A 85 -0.78 3.43 -13.60
C ILE A 85 0.57 2.83 -13.93
N PHE A 86 1.40 2.59 -12.91
CA PHE A 86 2.69 1.94 -13.10
C PHE A 86 2.52 0.59 -13.81
N GLU A 87 1.56 -0.23 -13.39
CA GLU A 87 1.27 -1.53 -14.02
C GLU A 87 0.74 -1.44 -15.46
N GLU A 88 0.02 -0.37 -15.79
CA GLU A 88 -0.51 -0.11 -17.13
C GLU A 88 0.60 0.27 -18.11
N VAL A 89 1.51 1.15 -17.67
CA VAL A 89 2.60 1.69 -18.49
C VAL A 89 3.80 0.73 -18.56
N ALA A 90 4.04 -0.03 -17.49
CA ALA A 90 5.18 -0.92 -17.43
C ALA A 90 5.02 -2.13 -18.36
N PRO A 91 6.09 -2.49 -19.09
CA PRO A 91 6.03 -3.61 -20.02
C PRO A 91 5.76 -4.91 -19.27
N LYS A 92 4.75 -5.65 -19.73
CA LYS A 92 4.38 -6.96 -19.18
C LYS A 92 5.08 -8.06 -19.96
N ASN A 93 5.92 -8.85 -19.31
CA ASN A 93 6.49 -10.05 -19.89
C ASN A 93 5.86 -11.28 -19.25
N LYS A 94 5.13 -12.09 -20.03
CA LYS A 94 4.36 -13.25 -19.54
C LYS A 94 3.45 -12.93 -18.33
N GLY A 95 2.82 -11.76 -18.34
CA GLY A 95 1.94 -11.30 -17.26
C GLY A 95 2.66 -10.71 -16.04
N ARG A 96 4.00 -10.62 -16.05
CA ARG A 96 4.79 -9.98 -14.98
C ARG A 96 5.28 -8.61 -15.41
N THR A 97 5.11 -7.63 -14.53
CA THR A 97 5.68 -6.29 -14.68
C THR A 97 7.21 -6.37 -14.58
N VAL A 98 7.92 -5.89 -15.60
CA VAL A 98 9.40 -5.87 -15.62
C VAL A 98 9.91 -5.07 -14.40
N GLY A 99 10.89 -5.63 -13.67
CA GLY A 99 11.55 -4.95 -12.54
C GLY A 99 10.79 -4.94 -11.21
N ILE A 100 9.48 -5.25 -11.19
CA ILE A 100 8.63 -5.21 -9.96
C ILE A 100 7.88 -6.53 -9.71
N GLY A 101 8.01 -7.53 -10.59
CA GLY A 101 7.17 -8.74 -10.67
C GLY A 101 6.93 -9.58 -9.39
N TYR A 102 7.58 -9.28 -8.25
CA TYR A 102 7.34 -9.91 -6.95
C TYR A 102 6.55 -9.05 -5.95
N VAL A 103 6.43 -7.72 -6.13
CA VAL A 103 5.76 -6.84 -5.14
C VAL A 103 4.25 -7.09 -5.13
N ASN A 104 3.62 -7.22 -6.30
CA ASN A 104 2.18 -7.46 -6.40
C ASN A 104 1.80 -8.90 -6.01
N GLU A 105 2.63 -9.88 -6.35
CA GLU A 105 2.42 -11.27 -5.91
C GLU A 105 2.55 -11.37 -4.38
N MET A 106 3.46 -10.62 -3.76
CA MET A 106 3.56 -10.53 -2.31
C MET A 106 2.39 -9.77 -1.69
N LYS A 107 1.97 -8.63 -2.24
CA LYS A 107 0.78 -7.89 -1.76
C LYS A 107 -0.46 -8.79 -1.82
N ALA A 108 -0.73 -9.42 -2.96
CA ALA A 108 -1.85 -10.36 -3.10
C ALA A 108 -1.77 -11.56 -2.13
N ARG A 109 -0.56 -12.07 -1.88
CA ARG A 109 -0.34 -13.12 -0.85
C ARG A 109 -0.57 -12.61 0.57
N MET A 110 -0.13 -11.40 0.88
CA MET A 110 -0.34 -10.77 2.19
C MET A 110 -1.81 -10.43 2.40
N ASP A 111 -2.50 -9.87 1.41
CA ASP A 111 -3.93 -9.60 1.44
C ASP A 111 -4.70 -10.92 1.64
N SER A 112 -4.33 -11.99 0.91
CA SER A 112 -4.90 -13.32 1.11
C SER A 112 -4.61 -13.88 2.50
N GLN A 113 -3.44 -13.64 3.07
CA GLN A 113 -3.12 -14.04 4.44
C GLN A 113 -3.91 -13.24 5.46
N GLN A 114 -4.10 -11.94 5.25
CA GLN A 114 -4.89 -11.08 6.12
C GLN A 114 -6.35 -11.53 6.15
N VAL A 115 -6.97 -11.77 4.98
CA VAL A 115 -8.33 -12.31 4.89
C VAL A 115 -8.47 -13.65 5.63
N ARG A 116 -7.42 -14.49 5.60
CA ARG A 116 -7.41 -15.76 6.35
C ARG A 116 -7.26 -15.57 7.86
N LEU A 117 -6.58 -14.52 8.31
CA LEU A 117 -6.49 -14.16 9.72
C LEU A 117 -7.81 -13.56 10.20
N ASP A 118 -8.42 -12.67 9.42
CA ASP A 118 -9.71 -12.05 9.74
C ASP A 118 -10.82 -13.13 9.83
N SER A 119 -10.86 -14.06 8.89
CA SER A 119 -11.81 -15.20 8.93
C SER A 119 -11.58 -16.12 10.14
N LEU A 120 -10.35 -16.20 10.65
CA LEU A 120 -10.03 -16.98 11.84
C LEU A 120 -10.44 -16.23 13.10
N GLU A 121 -10.26 -14.92 13.14
CA GLU A 121 -10.74 -14.02 14.20
C GLU A 121 -12.27 -14.11 14.33
N ASP A 122 -13.00 -13.98 13.23
CA ASP A 122 -14.47 -14.12 13.18
C ASP A 122 -14.93 -15.47 13.75
N LEU A 123 -14.20 -16.55 13.43
CA LEU A 123 -14.51 -17.87 13.95
C LEU A 123 -14.26 -17.96 15.47
N LEU A 124 -13.20 -17.34 15.98
CA LEU A 124 -12.92 -17.27 17.41
C LEU A 124 -14.03 -16.51 18.15
N ASP A 125 -14.50 -15.40 17.59
CA ASP A 125 -15.59 -14.60 18.15
C ASP A 125 -16.90 -15.40 18.21
N VAL A 126 -17.25 -16.12 17.13
CA VAL A 126 -18.42 -17.01 17.11
C VAL A 126 -18.34 -18.09 18.19
N MET A 127 -17.17 -18.68 18.41
CA MET A 127 -16.99 -19.68 19.49
C MET A 127 -17.08 -19.06 20.89
N ALA A 128 -16.77 -17.77 21.02
CA ALA A 128 -16.88 -17.03 22.26
C ALA A 128 -18.34 -16.60 22.57
N VAL A 129 -19.24 -16.61 21.58
CA VAL A 129 -20.67 -16.33 21.79
C VAL A 129 -21.26 -17.35 22.74
N GLY A 130 -21.74 -16.88 23.91
CA GLY A 130 -22.35 -17.74 24.93
C GLY A 130 -21.35 -18.51 25.80
N ASN A 131 -20.02 -18.32 25.62
CA ASN A 131 -18.99 -18.90 26.47
C ASN A 131 -18.14 -17.80 27.16
N PRO A 132 -18.51 -17.40 28.40
CA PRO A 132 -17.84 -16.28 29.09
C PRO A 132 -16.39 -16.59 29.48
N THR A 133 -16.04 -17.87 29.64
CA THR A 133 -14.64 -18.27 29.91
C THR A 133 -13.80 -18.07 28.65
N MET A 134 -14.33 -18.42 27.48
CA MET A 134 -13.65 -18.24 26.20
C MET A 134 -13.52 -16.76 25.83
N GLN A 135 -14.54 -15.93 26.07
CA GLN A 135 -14.44 -14.48 25.85
C GLN A 135 -13.30 -13.86 26.67
N ARG A 136 -13.22 -14.17 27.96
CA ARG A 136 -12.14 -13.64 28.82
C ARG A 136 -10.76 -14.04 28.30
N MET A 137 -10.59 -15.32 27.95
CA MET A 137 -9.32 -15.81 27.42
C MET A 137 -8.93 -15.13 26.10
N LEU A 138 -9.89 -14.88 25.21
CA LEU A 138 -9.64 -14.20 23.93
C LEU A 138 -9.35 -12.70 24.12
N SER A 139 -10.06 -12.01 25.01
CA SER A 139 -9.80 -10.58 25.30
C SER A 139 -8.46 -10.33 26.00
N GLU A 140 -7.96 -11.29 26.79
CA GLU A 140 -6.66 -11.18 27.48
C GLU A 140 -5.48 -11.65 26.61
N ARG A 141 -5.74 -12.37 25.51
CA ARG A 141 -4.72 -12.95 24.63
C ARG A 141 -3.82 -11.93 23.92
N PRO A 142 -4.31 -10.80 23.37
CA PRO A 142 -3.45 -9.79 22.75
C PRO A 142 -2.43 -9.22 23.74
N ALA A 143 -2.87 -8.93 24.97
CA ALA A 143 -2.02 -8.42 26.05
C ALA A 143 -0.95 -9.45 26.49
N ALA A 144 -1.31 -10.74 26.57
CA ALA A 144 -0.37 -11.82 26.89
C ALA A 144 0.71 -12.04 25.81
N LEU A 145 0.43 -11.64 24.56
CA LEU A 145 1.37 -11.73 23.44
C LEU A 145 2.12 -10.42 23.18
N GLY A 146 1.90 -9.38 23.98
CA GLY A 146 2.51 -8.06 23.80
C GLY A 146 2.09 -7.36 22.50
N LEU A 147 0.93 -7.74 21.94
CA LEU A 147 0.38 -7.16 20.73
C LEU A 147 -0.49 -5.95 21.06
N PRO A 148 -0.55 -4.94 20.17
CA PRO A 148 -1.48 -3.84 20.35
C PRO A 148 -2.91 -4.37 20.32
N VAL A 149 -3.71 -3.96 21.31
CA VAL A 149 -5.16 -4.21 21.33
C VAL A 149 -5.75 -3.49 20.11
N ARG A 150 -6.44 -4.25 19.25
CA ARG A 150 -7.13 -3.69 18.08
C ARG A 150 -8.42 -3.01 18.56
N ASP A 151 -8.63 -1.77 18.12
CA ASP A 151 -9.90 -1.10 18.33
C ASP A 151 -10.97 -1.81 17.49
N PRO A 152 -12.14 -2.18 18.05
CA PRO A 152 -13.26 -2.79 17.31
C PRO A 152 -13.71 -1.97 16.09
N GLU A 153 -13.38 -0.68 16.13
CA GLU A 153 -13.68 0.37 15.15
C GLU A 153 -12.81 0.31 13.87
N GLU A 154 -11.71 -0.46 13.85
CA GLU A 154 -10.80 -0.57 12.70
C GLU A 154 -11.23 -1.64 11.68
N SER A 155 -12.15 -2.54 12.07
CA SER A 155 -12.57 -3.71 11.27
C SER A 155 -13.85 -3.51 10.47
N ASP A 156 -14.45 -2.31 10.49
CA ASP A 156 -15.67 -2.03 9.73
C ASP A 156 -15.33 -1.80 8.24
N PRO A 157 -15.72 -2.71 7.32
CA PRO A 157 -15.48 -2.57 5.89
C PRO A 157 -16.28 -1.42 5.25
N ASN A 158 -17.19 -0.79 6.01
CA ASN A 158 -17.99 0.37 5.63
C ASN A 158 -17.48 1.68 6.24
N ARG A 159 -16.35 1.66 6.98
CA ARG A 159 -15.72 2.86 7.50
C ARG A 159 -15.12 3.66 6.35
N GLN A 160 -15.92 4.56 5.80
CA GLN A 160 -15.39 5.70 5.07
C GLN A 160 -14.41 6.40 5.99
N GLN A 161 -13.14 6.49 5.56
CA GLN A 161 -12.15 7.35 6.18
C GLN A 161 -12.85 8.67 6.50
N PRO A 162 -12.86 9.16 7.76
CA PRO A 162 -13.38 10.49 8.02
C PRO A 162 -12.57 11.42 7.11
N SER A 163 -13.25 12.04 6.16
CA SER A 163 -12.67 13.14 5.41
C SER A 163 -12.10 14.09 6.47
N ASN A 164 -10.80 14.37 6.40
CA ASN A 164 -10.19 15.46 7.16
C ASN A 164 -10.77 16.78 6.64
N SER A 165 -12.04 17.04 6.91
CA SER A 165 -12.62 18.36 6.85
C SER A 165 -12.25 19.01 8.17
N THR A 166 -11.09 19.64 8.20
CA THR A 166 -10.74 20.55 9.28
C THR A 166 -11.65 21.76 9.12
N ASP A 167 -12.82 21.70 9.79
CA ASP A 167 -13.77 22.81 9.89
C ASP A 167 -13.13 23.92 10.75
N TYR A 168 -12.41 24.81 10.08
CA TYR A 168 -11.70 25.96 10.65
C TYR A 168 -12.56 27.23 10.71
N PHE A 169 -13.88 27.15 10.52
CA PHE A 169 -14.76 28.33 10.50
C PHE A 169 -15.80 28.30 11.62
N LYS A 170 -15.32 28.27 12.85
CA LYS A 170 -16.16 28.50 14.02
C LYS A 170 -15.42 29.26 15.10
N ASP A 171 -14.94 30.46 14.75
CA ASP A 171 -14.67 31.57 15.68
C ASP A 171 -14.30 32.84 14.88
N MET A 172 -15.33 33.56 14.40
CA MET A 172 -15.33 35.01 14.12
C MET A 172 -16.72 35.58 14.34
#